data_AF-A0A0Q7BJS8-F1
#
_entry.id   AF-A0A0Q7BJS8-F1
#
_cell.length_a   1.000
_cell.length_b   1.000
_cell.length_c   1.000
_cell.angle_alpha   90.00
_cell.angle_beta   90.00
_cell.angle_gamma   90.00
#
_symmetry.space_group_name_H-M   'P 1'
#
loop_
_entity.id
_entity.type
_entity.pdbx_description
1 polymer ?
#
loop_
_entity_poly.entity_id
_entity_poly.type
_entity_poly.pdbx_seq_one_letter_code
_entity_poly.pdbx_strand_id
1 'polypeptide(L)'
;MLWFFLFFIWIWLLISVFGDIFRSDDLGGWGKALWTIFVILLPYLGVFVYLIARGHKMGEHAVRDATRQEQQMRSYVQSVAGSSSTAGEIQHLAELRDAGTISDAEFQQAKAKLLA
;
A
#
# COMPACT_ATOMS: atom_id res chain seq x y z
N MET A 1 -8.94 -33.22 22.47
CA MET A 1 -8.49 -31.83 22.28
C MET A 1 -7.76 -31.61 20.94
N LEU A 2 -6.65 -32.31 20.66
CA LEU A 2 -5.87 -32.14 19.40
C LEU A 2 -6.68 -32.41 18.12
N TRP A 3 -7.45 -33.50 18.08
CA TRP A 3 -8.32 -33.82 16.93
C TRP A 3 -9.40 -32.77 16.66
N PHE A 4 -9.94 -32.17 17.71
CA PHE A 4 -10.93 -31.08 17.60
C PHE A 4 -10.28 -29.79 17.09
N PHE A 5 -9.06 -29.49 17.53
CA PHE A 5 -8.26 -28.38 17.02
C PHE A 5 -7.91 -28.53 15.54
N LEU A 6 -7.46 -29.72 15.13
CA LEU A 6 -7.18 -30.03 13.71
C LEU A 6 -8.45 -29.91 12.85
N PHE A 7 -9.60 -30.36 13.36
CA PHE A 7 -10.87 -30.20 12.67
C PHE A 7 -11.25 -28.72 12.50
N PHE A 8 -11.08 -27.90 13.54
CA PHE A 8 -11.37 -26.47 13.47
C PHE A 8 -10.44 -25.75 12.48
N ILE A 9 -9.13 -26.03 12.51
CA ILE A 9 -8.18 -25.49 11.54
C ILE A 9 -8.52 -25.94 10.12
N TRP A 10 -8.98 -27.18 9.94
CA TRP A 10 -9.38 -27.69 8.62
C TRP A 10 -10.58 -26.92 8.05
N ILE A 11 -11.62 -26.68 8.86
CA ILE A 11 -12.77 -25.85 8.47
C ILE A 11 -12.32 -24.41 8.18
N TRP A 12 -11.46 -23.86 9.02
CA TRP A 12 -10.91 -22.51 8.85
C TRP A 12 -10.11 -22.38 7.54
N LEU A 13 -9.30 -23.39 7.21
CA LEU A 13 -8.55 -23.46 5.95
C LEU A 13 -9.49 -23.51 4.75
N LEU A 14 -10.55 -24.31 4.81
CA LEU A 14 -11.56 -24.32 3.75
C LEU A 14 -12.14 -22.92 3.55
N ILE A 15 -12.66 -22.29 4.60
CA ILE A 15 -13.27 -20.95 4.51
C ILE A 15 -12.27 -19.93 3.95
N SER A 16 -11.01 -19.97 4.40
CA SER A 16 -9.94 -19.08 3.93
C SER A 16 -9.65 -19.28 2.44
N VAL A 17 -9.53 -20.53 1.97
CA VAL A 17 -9.30 -20.86 0.56
C VAL A 17 -10.49 -20.44 -0.30
N PHE A 18 -11.72 -20.69 0.17
CA PHE A 18 -12.93 -20.20 -0.48
C PHE A 18 -12.91 -18.68 -0.61
N GLY A 19 -12.66 -17.96 0.49
CA GLY A 19 -12.54 -16.50 0.50
C GLY A 19 -11.49 -15.97 -0.47
N ASP A 20 -10.34 -16.63 -0.57
CA ASP A 20 -9.27 -16.24 -1.49
C ASP A 20 -9.61 -16.51 -2.97
N ILE A 21 -10.32 -17.61 -3.26
CA ILE A 21 -10.89 -17.88 -4.60
C ILE A 21 -11.88 -16.78 -4.99
N PHE A 22 -12.77 -16.39 -4.08
CA PHE A 22 -13.76 -15.35 -4.36
C PHE A 22 -13.14 -13.96 -4.51
N ARG A 23 -12.20 -13.58 -3.63
CA ARG A 23 -11.49 -12.29 -3.65
C ARG A 23 -10.61 -12.11 -4.87
N SER A 24 -10.17 -13.20 -5.47
CA SER A 24 -9.34 -13.11 -6.65
C SER A 24 -10.12 -12.75 -7.90
N ASP A 25 -9.74 -11.64 -8.51
CA ASP A 25 -10.34 -11.15 -9.76
C ASP A 25 -9.70 -11.75 -11.01
N ASP A 26 -8.57 -12.46 -10.86
CA ASP A 26 -7.89 -13.16 -11.95
C ASP A 26 -8.62 -14.40 -12.46
N LEU A 27 -9.52 -14.99 -11.65
CA LEU A 27 -10.28 -16.18 -12.02
C LEU A 27 -11.67 -15.76 -12.53
N GLY A 28 -11.94 -16.01 -13.81
CA GLY A 28 -13.31 -15.96 -14.33
C GLY A 28 -14.25 -16.91 -13.57
N GLY A 29 -15.56 -16.70 -13.67
CA GLY A 29 -16.56 -17.46 -12.87
C GLY A 29 -16.44 -19.00 -12.99
N TRP A 30 -16.09 -19.50 -14.16
CA TRP A 30 -15.84 -20.93 -14.38
C TRP A 30 -14.61 -21.47 -13.64
N GLY A 31 -13.55 -20.68 -13.53
CA GLY A 31 -12.35 -21.03 -12.77
C GLY A 31 -12.63 -21.13 -11.28
N LYS A 32 -13.48 -20.24 -10.73
CA LYS A 32 -13.93 -20.28 -9.34
C LYS A 32 -14.78 -21.53 -9.05
N ALA A 33 -15.68 -21.90 -9.97
CA ALA A 33 -16.53 -23.07 -9.84
C ALA A 33 -15.74 -24.39 -9.85
N LEU A 34 -14.79 -24.55 -10.80
CA LEU A 34 -13.95 -25.75 -10.87
C LEU A 34 -13.08 -25.90 -9.62
N TRP A 35 -12.48 -24.80 -9.15
CA TRP A 35 -11.67 -24.80 -7.93
C TRP A 35 -12.46 -25.17 -6.69
N THR A 36 -13.68 -24.65 -6.57
CA THR A 36 -14.61 -24.99 -5.50
C THR A 36 -14.90 -26.48 -5.46
N ILE A 37 -15.28 -27.07 -6.59
CA ILE A 37 -15.60 -28.50 -6.69
C ILE A 37 -14.36 -29.35 -6.35
N PHE A 38 -13.19 -28.96 -6.84
CA PHE A 38 -11.94 -29.67 -6.59
C PHE A 38 -11.55 -29.69 -5.11
N VAL A 39 -11.68 -28.55 -4.41
CA VAL A 39 -11.39 -28.44 -2.97
C VAL A 39 -12.40 -29.23 -2.13
N ILE A 40 -13.66 -29.34 -2.55
CA ILE A 40 -14.67 -30.14 -1.84
C ILE A 40 -14.39 -31.64 -1.98
N LEU A 41 -14.07 -32.10 -3.19
CA LEU A 41 -13.85 -33.52 -3.47
C LEU A 41 -12.51 -34.03 -2.92
N LEU A 42 -11.48 -33.19 -2.94
CA LEU A 42 -10.13 -33.57 -2.55
C LEU A 42 -9.54 -32.44 -1.67
N PRO A 43 -9.92 -32.32 -0.40
CA PRO A 43 -9.56 -31.15 0.42
C PRO A 43 -8.05 -30.98 0.61
N TYR A 44 -7.32 -32.05 0.90
CA TYR A 44 -5.86 -31.97 1.06
C TYR A 44 -5.17 -31.68 -0.28
N LEU A 45 -5.54 -32.39 -1.34
CA LEU A 45 -4.95 -32.18 -2.68
C LEU A 45 -5.32 -30.80 -3.23
N GLY A 46 -6.55 -30.34 -3.00
CA GLY A 46 -7.08 -29.05 -3.37
C GLY A 46 -6.28 -27.92 -2.76
N VAL A 47 -6.01 -27.98 -1.45
CA VAL A 47 -5.16 -26.99 -0.77
C VAL A 47 -3.74 -27.00 -1.34
N PHE A 48 -3.12 -28.17 -1.54
CA PHE A 48 -1.75 -28.23 -2.07
C PHE A 48 -1.64 -27.73 -3.51
N VAL A 49 -2.52 -28.17 -4.41
CA VAL A 49 -2.52 -27.69 -5.80
C VAL A 49 -2.84 -26.20 -5.85
N TYR A 50 -3.71 -25.70 -4.97
CA TYR A 50 -4.02 -24.28 -4.88
C TYR A 50 -2.79 -23.48 -4.46
N LEU A 51 -2.07 -23.93 -3.44
CA LEU A 51 -0.82 -23.30 -3.00
C LEU A 51 0.27 -23.36 -4.07
N ILE A 52 0.35 -24.41 -4.88
CA ILE A 52 1.33 -24.50 -5.98
C ILE A 52 0.93 -23.57 -7.14
N ALA A 53 -0.33 -23.62 -7.56
CA ALA A 53 -0.85 -22.79 -8.65
C ALA A 53 -0.87 -21.29 -8.29
N ARG A 54 -0.96 -20.96 -7.00
CA ARG A 54 -1.24 -19.59 -6.53
C ARG A 54 -0.22 -19.02 -5.55
N GLY A 55 0.71 -19.82 -5.04
CA GLY A 55 1.80 -19.36 -4.17
C GLY A 55 2.73 -18.35 -4.85
N HIS A 56 2.75 -18.34 -6.19
CA HIS A 56 3.52 -17.36 -6.97
C HIS A 56 2.99 -15.92 -6.86
N LYS A 57 1.69 -15.73 -6.59
CA LYS A 57 1.07 -14.39 -6.52
C LYS A 57 1.47 -13.62 -5.25
N MET A 58 1.86 -14.30 -4.16
CA MET A 58 2.29 -13.62 -2.93
C MET A 58 3.56 -12.80 -3.11
N GLY A 59 4.50 -13.24 -3.96
CA GLY A 59 5.74 -12.51 -4.23
C GLY A 59 5.52 -11.25 -5.08
N GLU A 60 4.64 -11.35 -6.08
CA GLU A 60 4.45 -10.27 -7.06
C GLU A 60 3.57 -9.14 -6.52
N HIS A 61 2.59 -9.45 -5.66
CA HIS A 61 1.81 -8.43 -4.95
C HIS A 61 2.64 -7.71 -3.88
N ALA A 62 3.50 -8.42 -3.14
CA ALA A 62 4.39 -7.78 -2.16
C ALA A 62 5.34 -6.76 -2.80
N VAL A 63 5.90 -7.07 -3.98
CA VAL A 63 6.75 -6.13 -4.73
C VAL A 63 5.93 -4.96 -5.28
N ARG A 64 4.73 -5.22 -5.83
CA ARG A 64 3.85 -4.14 -6.34
C ARG A 64 3.35 -3.21 -5.25
N ASP A 65 2.98 -3.74 -4.08
CA ASP A 65 2.52 -2.97 -2.93
C ASP A 65 3.67 -2.18 -2.29
N ALA A 66 4.87 -2.78 -2.20
CA ALA A 66 6.08 -2.07 -1.79
C ALA A 66 6.41 -0.91 -2.74
N THR A 67 6.32 -1.16 -4.06
CA THR A 67 6.57 -0.11 -5.07
C THR A 67 5.53 1.03 -4.97
N ARG A 68 4.25 0.71 -4.74
CA ARG A 68 3.20 1.72 -4.55
C ARG A 68 3.38 2.53 -3.27
N GLN A 69 3.74 1.90 -2.16
CA GLN A 69 4.06 2.61 -0.92
C GLN A 69 5.28 3.51 -1.08
N GLU A 70 6.33 3.04 -1.76
CA GLU A 70 7.53 3.85 -2.00
C GLU A 70 7.22 5.07 -2.89
N GLN A 71 6.38 4.91 -3.91
CA GLN A 71 5.93 6.01 -4.76
C GLN A 71 5.10 7.04 -3.98
N GLN A 72 4.19 6.59 -3.10
CA GLN A 72 3.38 7.49 -2.26
C GLN A 72 4.23 8.23 -1.22
N MET A 73 5.23 7.56 -0.65
CA MET A 73 6.17 8.18 0.29
C MET A 73 7.02 9.24 -0.42
N ARG A 74 7.54 8.93 -1.62
CA ARG A 74 8.34 9.89 -2.41
C ARG A 74 7.53 11.12 -2.81
N SER A 75 6.29 10.94 -3.27
CA SER A 75 5.44 12.09 -3.63
C SER A 75 5.10 12.96 -2.41
N TYR A 76 4.85 12.35 -1.25
CA TYR A 76 4.65 13.08 0.00
C TYR A 76 5.90 13.87 0.41
N VAL A 77 7.08 13.23 0.44
CA VAL A 77 8.35 13.89 0.76
C VAL A 77 8.65 15.03 -0.23
N GLN A 78 8.41 14.83 -1.52
CA GLN A 78 8.65 15.85 -2.54
C GLN A 78 7.68 17.03 -2.44
N SER A 79 6.42 16.76 -2.05
CA SER A 79 5.43 17.81 -1.78
C SER A 79 5.79 18.66 -0.57
N VAL A 80 6.26 18.04 0.53
CA VAL A 80 6.64 18.75 1.76
C VAL A 80 8.00 19.44 1.62
N ALA A 81 8.98 18.79 0.98
CA ALA A 81 10.31 19.36 0.76
C ALA A 81 10.30 20.47 -0.30
N GLY A 82 9.44 20.39 -1.32
CA GLY A 82 9.25 21.46 -2.30
C GLY A 82 8.68 22.74 -1.67
N SER A 83 7.78 22.59 -0.69
CA SER A 83 7.20 23.71 0.08
C SER A 83 8.15 24.32 1.13
N SER A 84 9.19 23.59 1.55
CA SER A 84 10.16 24.05 2.56
C SER A 84 11.51 24.48 1.96
N SER A 85 11.56 24.72 0.65
CA SER A 85 12.78 25.22 0.03
C SER A 85 13.04 26.67 0.46
N THR A 86 14.30 27.01 0.75
CA THR A 86 14.72 28.38 1.10
C THR A 86 14.23 29.42 0.09
N ALA A 87 14.13 29.05 -1.19
CA ALA A 87 13.56 29.89 -2.24
C ALA A 87 12.05 30.14 -2.07
N GLY A 88 11.28 29.10 -1.70
CA GLY A 88 9.85 29.21 -1.40
C GLY A 88 9.58 30.06 -0.14
N GLU A 89 10.42 29.92 0.89
CA GLU A 89 10.33 30.76 2.09
C GLU A 89 10.65 32.23 1.80
N ILE A 90 11.67 32.51 0.98
CA ILE A 90 11.99 33.87 0.55
C ILE A 90 10.86 34.46 -0.32
N GLN A 91 10.21 33.64 -1.15
CA GLN A 91 9.06 34.06 -1.95
C GLN A 91 7.85 34.40 -1.06
N HIS A 92 7.55 33.58 -0.04
CA HIS A 92 6.48 33.87 0.91
C HIS A 92 6.75 35.15 1.72
N LEU A 93 8.00 35.37 2.14
CA LEU A 93 8.41 36.61 2.79
C LEU A 93 8.23 37.84 1.87
N ALA A 94 8.45 37.70 0.56
CA ALA A 94 8.22 38.78 -0.39
C ALA A 94 6.72 39.10 -0.55
N GLU A 95 5.86 38.08 -0.58
CA GLU A 95 4.40 38.27 -0.60
C GLU A 95 3.90 39.00 0.66
N LEU A 96 4.42 38.66 1.85
CA LEU A 96 4.07 39.33 3.10
C LEU A 96 4.50 40.80 3.14
N ARG A 97 5.64 41.12 2.52
CA ARG A 97 6.10 42.51 2.35
C ARG A 97 5.20 43.27 1.38
N ASP A 98 4.87 42.67 0.25
CA ASP A 98 4.02 43.29 -0.77
C ASP A 98 2.57 43.49 -0.27
N ALA A 99 2.10 42.61 0.61
CA ALA A 99 0.86 42.76 1.36
C ALA A 99 0.92 43.81 2.49
N GLY A 100 2.09 44.41 2.75
CA GLY A 100 2.29 45.41 3.80
C GLY A 100 2.22 44.84 5.23
N THR A 101 2.34 43.51 5.39
CA THR A 101 2.27 42.85 6.69
C THR A 101 3.61 42.93 7.44
N ILE A 102 4.71 43.04 6.70
CA ILE A 102 6.07 43.25 7.22
C ILE A 102 6.76 44.40 6.50
N SER A 103 7.68 45.06 7.18
CA SER A 103 8.50 46.14 6.61
C SER A 103 9.68 45.60 5.79
N ASP A 104 10.25 46.43 4.91
CA ASP A 104 11.46 46.08 4.15
C ASP A 104 12.64 45.68 5.05
N ALA A 105 12.77 46.31 6.22
CA ALA A 105 13.84 46.00 7.17
C ALA A 105 13.67 44.57 7.75
N GLU A 106 12.44 44.20 8.09
CA GLU A 106 12.12 42.86 8.61
C GLU A 106 12.29 41.79 7.53
N PHE A 107 11.91 42.08 6.28
CA PHE A 107 12.14 41.20 5.14
C PHE A 107 13.64 40.92 4.92
N GLN A 108 14.48 41.96 4.89
CA GLN A 108 15.92 41.79 4.68
C GLN A 108 16.58 41.01 5.82
N GLN A 109 16.16 41.23 7.07
CA GLN A 109 16.67 40.50 8.22
C GLN A 109 16.30 39.01 8.16
N ALA A 110 15.06 38.69 7.80
CA ALA A 110 14.59 37.32 7.64
C ALA A 110 15.30 36.61 6.46
N LYS A 111 15.45 37.29 5.33
CA LYS A 111 16.17 36.78 4.16
C LYS A 111 17.64 36.50 4.47
N ALA A 112 18.33 37.39 5.18
CA ALA A 112 19.72 37.19 5.58
C ALA A 112 19.89 35.98 6.50
N LYS A 113 18.91 35.73 7.39
CA LYS A 113 18.91 34.57 8.28
C LYS A 113 18.68 33.23 7.55
N LEU A 114 17.90 33.25 6.48
CA LEU A 114 17.62 32.06 5.65
C LEU A 114 18.75 31.72 4.66
N LEU A 115 19.61 32.70 4.33
CA LEU A 115 20.74 32.54 3.40
C LEU A 115 22.09 32.31 4.10
N ALA A 116 22.13 32.36 5.43
CA ALA A 116 23.31 32.09 6.25
C ALA A 116 23.45 30.60 6.58
#